data_AF-A0A849IMU6-F1
#
_entry.id   AF-A0A849IMU6-F1
#
_cell.length_a   1.000
_cell.length_b   1.000
_cell.length_c   1.000
_cell.angle_alpha   90.00
_cell.angle_beta   90.00
_cell.angle_gamma   90.00
#
_symmetry.space_group_name_H-M   'P 1'
#
loop_
_entity.id
_entity.type
_entity.pdbx_description
1 polymer ?
#
loop_
_entity_poly.entity_id
_entity_poly.type
_entity_poly.pdbx_seq_one_letter_code
_entity_poly.pdbx_strand_id
1 'polypeptide(L)'
;MAVNNPAAAAPAAAPASLIADPAPLGLIAFGMTTMMLSCINAGIIAAGATAAVLPMAAAFGGLGQILAGMWEFKRGNTFGATAFTAYGAFWWSYFLLVDVFLAKTAPATIGPIVGLYLFLWGIFTLYMFVASLGGPRALW
;
A
#
# COMPACT_ATOMS: atom_id res chain seq x y z
N MET A 1 -48.20 -26.73 -22.27
CA MET A 1 -48.25 -26.10 -20.94
C MET A 1 -46.95 -25.32 -20.78
N ALA A 2 -46.99 -23.99 -20.94
CA ALA A 2 -45.79 -23.15 -20.86
C ALA A 2 -45.42 -22.97 -19.38
N VAL A 3 -44.23 -23.43 -19.00
CA VAL A 3 -43.69 -23.22 -17.66
C VAL A 3 -43.12 -21.80 -17.62
N ASN A 4 -43.86 -20.88 -17.02
CA ASN A 4 -43.37 -19.55 -16.70
C ASN A 4 -42.23 -19.71 -15.70
N ASN A 5 -40.98 -19.54 -16.13
CA ASN A 5 -39.86 -19.32 -15.21
C ASN A 5 -39.81 -17.82 -14.93
N PRO A 6 -40.26 -17.32 -13.76
CA PRO A 6 -40.13 -15.90 -13.45
C PRO A 6 -38.65 -15.60 -13.42
N ALA A 7 -38.21 -14.72 -14.33
CA ALA A 7 -36.84 -14.22 -14.38
C ALA A 7 -36.43 -13.84 -12.96
N ALA A 8 -35.40 -14.50 -12.43
CA ALA A 8 -34.82 -14.17 -11.13
C ALA A 8 -34.56 -12.67 -11.12
N ALA A 9 -35.27 -11.95 -10.26
CA ALA A 9 -35.12 -10.51 -10.14
C ALA A 9 -33.63 -10.20 -9.95
N ALA A 10 -33.09 -9.32 -10.78
CA ALA A 10 -31.72 -8.86 -10.63
C ALA A 10 -31.51 -8.41 -9.18
N PRO A 11 -30.41 -8.79 -8.52
CA PRO A 11 -30.17 -8.41 -7.13
C PRO A 11 -30.29 -6.89 -7.01
N ALA A 12 -31.12 -6.45 -6.05
CA ALA A 12 -31.32 -5.03 -5.79
C ALA A 12 -29.95 -4.36 -5.61
N ALA A 13 -29.73 -3.26 -6.34
CA ALA A 13 -28.49 -2.50 -6.23
C ALA A 13 -28.21 -2.20 -4.76
N ALA A 14 -27.02 -2.60 -4.29
CA ALA A 14 -26.62 -2.36 -2.92
C ALA A 14 -26.76 -0.86 -2.60
N PRO A 15 -27.25 -0.49 -1.40
CA PRO A 15 -27.45 0.90 -1.04
C PRO A 15 -26.16 1.69 -1.25
N ALA A 16 -26.28 2.87 -1.87
CA ALA A 16 -25.14 3.73 -2.14
C ALA A 16 -24.43 4.09 -0.83
N SER A 17 -23.13 3.78 -0.75
CA SER A 17 -22.29 4.22 0.35
C SER A 17 -22.31 5.75 0.44
N LEU A 18 -22.55 6.30 1.64
CA LEU A 18 -22.49 7.75 1.90
C LEU A 18 -21.04 8.28 1.92
N ILE A 19 -20.05 7.41 1.74
CA ILE A 19 -18.62 7.71 1.81
C ILE A 19 -17.97 7.35 0.48
N ALA A 20 -17.13 8.26 -0.02
CA ALA A 20 -16.33 8.07 -1.22
C ALA A 20 -15.40 6.86 -1.11
N ASP A 21 -15.01 6.28 -2.25
CA ASP A 21 -14.05 5.19 -2.30
C ASP A 21 -12.61 5.72 -2.08
N PRO A 22 -11.93 5.37 -0.97
CA PRO A 22 -10.57 5.81 -0.71
C PRO A 22 -9.51 4.94 -1.41
N ALA A 23 -9.87 3.81 -2.02
CA ALA A 23 -8.90 2.89 -2.61
C ALA A 23 -8.02 3.53 -3.70
N PRO A 24 -8.56 4.37 -4.62
CA PRO A 24 -7.73 5.06 -5.61
C PRO A 24 -6.66 5.95 -4.97
N LEU A 25 -6.99 6.65 -3.87
CA LEU A 25 -6.04 7.48 -3.12
C LEU A 25 -4.92 6.61 -2.51
N GLY A 26 -5.28 5.50 -1.87
CA GLY A 26 -4.30 4.59 -1.28
C GLY A 26 -3.36 3.98 -2.33
N LEU A 27 -3.90 3.57 -3.48
CA LEU A 27 -3.12 2.97 -4.57
C LEU A 27 -2.16 3.97 -5.23
N ILE A 28 -2.61 5.19 -5.53
CA ILE A 28 -1.74 6.18 -6.19
C ILE A 28 -0.67 6.70 -5.22
N ALA A 29 -0.98 6.83 -3.92
CA ALA A 29 -0.02 7.17 -2.88
C ALA A 29 1.13 6.16 -2.81
N PHE A 30 0.79 4.87 -2.81
CA PHE A 30 1.77 3.81 -2.85
C PHE A 30 2.57 3.79 -4.16
N GLY A 31 1.86 3.83 -5.29
CA GLY A 31 2.44 3.65 -6.62
C GLY A 31 3.44 4.74 -6.97
N MET A 32 3.11 6.01 -6.75
CA MET A 32 4.01 7.12 -7.07
C MET A 32 5.27 7.11 -6.20
N THR A 33 5.12 6.86 -4.90
CA THR A 33 6.26 6.80 -3.98
C THR A 33 7.19 5.63 -4.31
N THR A 34 6.61 4.45 -4.61
CA THR A 34 7.35 3.26 -5.05
C THR A 34 8.07 3.51 -6.37
N MET A 35 7.40 4.12 -7.34
CA MET A 35 7.98 4.43 -8.65
C MET A 35 9.22 5.31 -8.52
N MET A 36 9.15 6.38 -7.72
CA MET A 36 10.29 7.26 -7.49
C MET A 36 11.48 6.52 -6.88
N LEU A 37 11.25 5.73 -5.82
CA LEU A 37 12.31 4.92 -5.22
C LEU A 37 12.88 3.89 -6.20
N SER A 38 12.02 3.28 -7.01
CA SER A 38 12.41 2.25 -7.98
C SER A 38 13.27 2.81 -9.10
N CYS A 39 13.01 4.03 -9.58
CA CYS A 39 13.87 4.69 -10.56
C CYS A 39 15.30 4.89 -10.04
N ILE A 40 15.46 5.15 -8.74
CA ILE A 40 16.79 5.26 -8.11
C ILE A 40 17.42 3.87 -7.96
N ASN A 41 16.66 2.89 -7.44
CA ASN A 41 17.14 1.51 -7.27
C ASN A 41 17.53 0.84 -8.60
N ALA A 42 16.84 1.17 -9.69
CA ALA A 42 17.14 0.69 -11.04
C ALA A 42 18.31 1.43 -11.72
N GLY A 43 18.86 2.46 -11.08
CA GLY A 43 19.96 3.27 -11.63
C GLY A 43 19.55 4.23 -12.76
N ILE A 44 18.23 4.45 -12.97
CA ILE A 44 17.73 5.46 -13.92
C ILE A 44 18.09 6.86 -13.42
N ILE A 45 17.99 7.06 -12.10
CA ILE A 45 18.43 8.26 -11.39
C ILE A 45 19.57 7.88 -10.44
N ALA A 46 20.56 8.77 -10.28
CA ALA A 46 21.71 8.52 -9.42
C ALA A 46 21.31 8.26 -7.96
N ALA A 47 22.02 7.33 -7.30
CA ALA A 47 21.73 6.88 -5.93
C ALA A 47 21.69 8.02 -4.88
N GLY A 48 22.43 9.10 -5.11
CA GLY A 48 22.43 10.29 -4.27
C GLY A 48 21.09 11.04 -4.21
N ALA A 49 20.14 10.72 -5.09
CA ALA A 49 18.82 11.36 -5.13
C ALA A 49 17.80 10.79 -4.12
N THR A 50 18.18 9.82 -3.29
CA THR A 50 17.25 9.15 -2.35
C THR A 50 16.55 10.14 -1.41
N ALA A 51 17.22 11.22 -1.02
CA ALA A 51 16.65 12.28 -0.20
C ALA A 51 15.40 12.94 -0.84
N ALA A 52 15.30 12.96 -2.17
CA ALA A 52 14.14 13.51 -2.88
C ALA A 52 12.88 12.63 -2.77
N VAL A 53 13.02 11.35 -2.41
CA VAL A 53 11.90 10.42 -2.17
C VAL A 53 11.31 10.59 -0.77
N LEU A 54 12.12 11.04 0.19
CA LEU A 54 11.75 11.10 1.60
C LEU A 54 10.50 11.96 1.90
N PRO A 55 10.30 13.15 1.29
CA PRO A 55 9.06 13.91 1.47
C PRO A 55 7.83 13.18 0.94
N MET A 56 7.97 12.46 -0.18
CA MET A 56 6.89 11.65 -0.76
C MET A 56 6.56 10.45 0.12
N ALA A 57 7.58 9.78 0.67
CA ALA A 57 7.42 8.71 1.64
C ALA A 57 6.69 9.18 2.90
N ALA A 58 7.03 10.34 3.46
CA ALA A 58 6.35 10.85 4.66
C ALA A 58 4.92 11.35 4.35
N ALA A 59 4.78 12.24 3.38
CA ALA A 59 3.54 12.98 3.16
C ALA A 59 2.48 12.18 2.39
N PHE A 60 2.85 11.54 1.28
CA PHE A 60 1.87 10.93 0.38
C PHE A 60 1.81 9.42 0.55
N GLY A 61 2.91 8.71 0.29
CA GLY A 61 3.02 7.28 0.55
C GLY A 61 2.76 6.93 2.02
N GLY A 62 3.11 7.81 2.95
CA GLY A 62 2.89 7.64 4.39
C GLY A 62 1.52 8.12 4.84
N LEU A 63 1.41 9.43 5.13
CA LEU A 63 0.20 10.02 5.71
C LEU A 63 -1.03 9.86 4.80
N GLY A 64 -0.92 10.23 3.52
CA GLY A 64 -2.02 10.08 2.56
C GLY A 64 -2.56 8.65 2.47
N GLN A 65 -1.67 7.66 2.44
CA GLN A 65 -2.03 6.25 2.39
C GLN A 65 -2.65 5.75 3.70
N ILE A 66 -2.14 6.19 4.87
CA ILE A 66 -2.75 5.89 6.17
C ILE A 66 -4.18 6.44 6.23
N LEU A 67 -4.40 7.67 5.78
CA LEU A 67 -5.73 8.28 5.74
C LEU A 67 -6.68 7.48 4.84
N ALA A 68 -6.23 7.00 3.69
CA ALA A 68 -7.03 6.11 2.83
C ALA A 68 -7.42 4.82 3.58
N GLY A 69 -6.48 4.19 4.28
CA GLY A 69 -6.76 3.02 5.11
C GLY A 69 -7.75 3.30 6.24
N MET A 70 -7.68 4.50 6.85
CA MET A 70 -8.65 4.89 7.89
C MET A 70 -10.08 4.96 7.38
N TRP A 71 -10.27 5.42 6.14
CA TRP A 71 -11.59 5.45 5.50
C TRP A 71 -12.07 4.06 5.06
N GLU A 72 -11.18 3.13 4.76
CA GLU A 72 -11.57 1.75 4.47
C GLU A 72 -12.12 1.01 5.70
N PHE A 73 -11.62 1.30 6.92
CA PHE A 73 -12.25 0.79 8.14
C PHE A 73 -13.71 1.22 8.23
N LYS A 74 -14.00 2.47 7.87
CA LYS A 74 -15.36 3.01 7.89
C LYS A 74 -16.26 2.39 6.80
N ARG A 75 -15.70 1.99 5.66
CA ARG A 75 -16.40 1.25 4.60
C ARG A 75 -16.55 -0.24 4.90
N GLY A 76 -15.91 -0.75 5.95
CA GLY A 76 -15.91 -2.19 6.26
C GLY A 76 -15.02 -3.02 5.32
N ASN A 77 -14.11 -2.39 4.58
CA ASN A 77 -13.16 -3.07 3.71
C ASN A 77 -11.88 -3.44 4.49
N THR A 78 -11.87 -4.61 5.12
CA THR A 78 -10.74 -5.08 5.94
C THR A 78 -9.43 -5.19 5.16
N PHE A 79 -9.49 -5.67 3.90
CA PHE A 79 -8.30 -5.81 3.05
C PHE A 79 -7.67 -4.45 2.78
N GLY A 80 -8.47 -3.48 2.27
CA GLY A 80 -8.00 -2.13 1.97
C GLY A 80 -7.50 -1.40 3.22
N ALA A 81 -8.24 -1.51 4.32
CA ALA A 81 -7.85 -0.91 5.59
C ALA A 81 -6.49 -1.42 6.08
N THR A 82 -6.29 -2.74 6.04
CA THR A 82 -5.04 -3.38 6.45
C THR A 82 -3.91 -3.02 5.49
N ALA A 83 -4.12 -3.14 4.18
CA ALA A 83 -3.13 -2.85 3.15
C ALA A 83 -2.65 -1.39 3.22
N PHE A 84 -3.56 -0.42 3.13
CA PHE A 84 -3.19 0.98 3.02
C PHE A 84 -2.58 1.53 4.31
N THR A 85 -3.14 1.17 5.48
CA THR A 85 -2.54 1.59 6.75
C THR A 85 -1.16 0.95 6.96
N ALA A 86 -0.98 -0.33 6.65
CA ALA A 86 0.31 -1.00 6.79
C ALA A 86 1.37 -0.43 5.85
N TYR A 87 1.08 -0.29 4.55
CA TYR A 87 2.05 0.28 3.61
C TYR A 87 2.32 1.77 3.86
N GLY A 88 1.35 2.52 4.38
CA GLY A 88 1.62 3.88 4.84
C GLY A 88 2.52 3.93 6.07
N ALA A 89 2.38 2.98 7.00
CA ALA A 89 3.31 2.81 8.11
C ALA A 89 4.70 2.32 7.65
N PHE A 90 4.77 1.48 6.61
CA PHE A 90 6.03 1.15 5.94
C PHE A 90 6.75 2.41 5.47
N TRP A 91 6.07 3.30 4.73
CA TRP A 91 6.71 4.50 4.22
C TRP A 91 7.20 5.45 5.32
N TRP A 92 6.43 5.63 6.40
CA TRP A 92 6.88 6.40 7.56
C TRP A 92 8.06 5.75 8.27
N SER A 93 8.00 4.44 8.52
CA SER A 93 9.10 3.74 9.18
C SER A 93 10.37 3.68 8.31
N TYR A 94 10.23 3.56 7.00
CA TYR A 94 11.34 3.59 6.05
C TYR A 94 11.97 4.99 5.96
N PHE A 95 11.15 6.04 5.91
CA PHE A 95 11.61 7.42 6.02
C PHE A 95 12.46 7.62 7.29
N LEU A 96 11.93 7.23 8.45
CA LEU A 96 12.65 7.35 9.72
C LEU A 96 13.92 6.48 9.74
N LEU A 97 13.86 5.25 9.22
CA LEU A 97 15.01 4.37 9.13
C LEU A 97 16.16 5.05 8.38
N VAL A 98 15.89 5.52 7.16
CA VAL A 98 16.89 6.11 6.27
C VAL A 98 17.40 7.46 6.78
N ASP A 99 16.51 8.36 7.17
CA ASP A 99 16.85 9.75 7.47
C ASP A 99 17.37 9.95 8.91
N VAL A 100 16.91 9.12 9.85
CA VAL A 100 17.13 9.35 11.30
C VAL A 100 17.98 8.25 11.95
N PHE A 101 17.81 6.98 11.57
CA PHE A 101 18.34 5.85 12.34
C PHE A 101 19.54 5.13 11.71
N LEU A 102 19.66 5.10 10.38
CA LEU A 102 20.81 4.43 9.73
C LEU A 102 22.15 5.08 10.10
N ALA A 103 22.22 6.40 10.16
CA ALA A 103 23.43 7.11 10.60
C ALA A 103 23.82 6.83 12.06
N LYS A 104 22.90 6.32 12.87
CA LYS A 104 23.12 5.93 14.28
C LYS A 104 23.46 4.44 14.43
N THR A 105 23.46 3.69 13.34
CA THR A 105 23.68 2.25 13.31
C THR A 105 25.12 1.95 12.94
N ALA A 106 25.72 0.90 13.52
CA ALA A 106 27.08 0.50 13.16
C ALA A 106 27.17 0.17 11.65
N PRO A 107 28.18 0.68 10.91
CA PRO A 107 28.23 0.51 9.44
C PRO A 107 28.15 -0.94 8.97
N ALA A 108 28.79 -1.87 9.70
CA ALA A 108 28.80 -3.29 9.37
C ALA A 108 27.43 -3.98 9.51
N THR A 109 26.46 -3.38 10.23
CA THR A 109 25.15 -3.99 10.47
C THR A 109 24.03 -3.38 9.61
N ILE A 110 24.29 -2.29 8.88
CA ILE A 110 23.30 -1.59 8.04
C ILE A 110 22.69 -2.54 6.98
N GLY A 111 23.53 -3.26 6.24
CA GLY A 111 23.05 -4.21 5.22
C GLY A 111 22.14 -5.29 5.81
N PRO A 112 22.61 -6.06 6.82
CA PRO A 112 21.80 -7.09 7.48
C PRO A 112 20.47 -6.57 8.05
N ILE A 113 20.45 -5.42 8.73
CA ILE A 113 19.22 -4.93 9.37
C ILE A 113 18.20 -4.40 8.35
N VAL A 114 18.66 -3.71 7.30
CA VAL A 114 17.79 -3.28 6.19
C VAL A 114 17.25 -4.49 5.44
N GLY A 115 18.09 -5.50 5.21
CA GLY A 115 17.69 -6.77 4.59
C GLY A 115 16.59 -7.47 5.38
N LEU A 116 16.76 -7.63 6.70
CA LEU A 116 15.73 -8.21 7.57
C LEU A 116 14.45 -7.38 7.57
N TYR A 117 14.55 -6.06 7.66
CA TYR A 117 13.40 -5.15 7.60
C TYR A 117 12.59 -5.36 6.32
N LEU A 118 13.23 -5.32 5.14
CA LEU A 118 12.55 -5.51 3.86
C LEU A 118 12.05 -6.94 3.67
N PHE A 119 12.74 -7.94 4.21
CA PHE A 119 12.31 -9.33 4.16
C PHE A 119 10.99 -9.54 4.92
N LEU A 120 10.84 -8.97 6.12
CA LEU A 120 9.60 -9.06 6.89
C LEU A 120 8.43 -8.35 6.18
N TRP A 121 8.69 -7.19 5.55
CA TRP A 121 7.70 -6.55 4.69
C TRP A 121 7.36 -7.40 3.46
N GLY A 122 8.32 -8.11 2.88
CA GLY A 122 8.09 -9.09 1.82
C GLY A 122 7.16 -10.22 2.24
N ILE A 123 7.32 -10.75 3.47
CA ILE A 123 6.40 -11.76 4.03
C ILE A 123 4.99 -11.18 4.18
N PHE A 124 4.86 -9.96 4.72
CA PHE A 124 3.57 -9.28 4.81
C PHE A 124 2.93 -9.11 3.43
N THR A 125 3.69 -8.67 2.43
CA THR A 125 3.21 -8.52 1.06
C THR A 125 2.77 -9.84 0.45
N LEU A 126 3.51 -10.93 0.68
CA LEU A 126 3.12 -12.28 0.22
C LEU A 126 1.80 -12.72 0.86
N TYR A 127 1.63 -12.49 2.16
CA TYR A 127 0.36 -12.74 2.85
C TYR A 127 -0.79 -11.94 2.22
N MET A 128 -0.58 -10.64 1.95
CA MET A 128 -1.58 -9.79 1.31
C MET A 128 -1.87 -10.20 -0.14
N PHE A 129 -0.86 -10.65 -0.88
CA PHE A 129 -1.03 -11.18 -2.24
C PHE A 129 -1.94 -12.41 -2.26
N VAL A 130 -1.73 -13.37 -1.35
CA VAL A 130 -2.63 -14.53 -1.25
C VAL A 130 -4.06 -14.08 -0.93
N ALA A 131 -4.22 -13.09 -0.05
CA ALA A 131 -5.52 -12.53 0.29
C ALA A 131 -6.19 -11.78 -0.88
N SER A 132 -5.45 -11.29 -1.87
CA SER A 132 -6.00 -10.56 -3.02
C SER A 132 -6.43 -11.44 -4.20
N LEU A 133 -6.08 -12.73 -4.23
CA LEU A 133 -6.40 -13.66 -5.33
C LEU A 133 -7.91 -13.80 -5.62
N GLY A 134 -8.77 -13.57 -4.62
CA GLY A 134 -10.22 -13.55 -4.78
C GLY A 134 -10.81 -12.23 -5.27
N GLY A 135 -9.98 -11.19 -5.44
CA GLY A 135 -10.36 -9.84 -5.81
C GLY A 135 -10.14 -9.51 -7.30
N PRO A 136 -10.26 -8.22 -7.66
CA PRO A 136 -9.94 -7.74 -9.00
C PRO A 136 -8.54 -8.16 -9.45
N ARG A 137 -8.41 -8.62 -10.69
CA ARG A 137 -7.13 -9.06 -11.30
C ARG A 137 -6.04 -8.01 -11.35
N ALA A 138 -6.38 -6.73 -11.17
CA ALA A 138 -5.39 -5.66 -11.10
C ALA A 138 -4.69 -5.58 -9.72
N LEU A 139 -5.15 -6.36 -8.72
CA LEU A 139 -4.63 -6.36 -7.35
C LEU A 139 -3.81 -7.62 -7.01
N TRP A 140 -3.56 -8.51 -7.97
CA TRP A 140 -2.69 -9.67 -7.83
C TRP A 140 -1.97 -9.98 -9.15
#